data_AF-A0A7U9HCI3-F1
#
_entry.id   AF-A0A7U9HCI3-F1
#
_cell.length_a   1.000
_cell.length_b   1.000
_cell.length_c   1.000
_cell.angle_alpha   90.00
_cell.angle_beta   90.00
_cell.angle_gamma   90.00
#
_symmetry.space_group_name_H-M   'P 1'
#
loop_
_entity.id
_entity.type
_entity.pdbx_description
1 polymer ?
#
loop_
_entity_poly.entity_id
_entity_poly.type
_entity_poly.pdbx_seq_one_letter_code
_entity_poly.pdbx_strand_id
1 'polypeptide(L)'
;MSPPLITGLHINAVALGDSCRICAIWRVSRPAGPRPACEPVFALLLPRRGTEQDWAAETALRALGEQRLGDGPVCVDLATTVDGIAVDTLRPGLCEPGLLEASRAALGDGHQEWAELARGDPSAFHAAASDGYVLLRHAAVVTECDPAGPGGRVPVVHAREHRVLRAYGAALLAHAGAGS
;
A
#
# COMPACT_ATOMS: atom_id res chain seq x y z
N MET A 1 -23.02 -16.03 -4.03
CA MET A 1 -22.96 -14.57 -4.18
C MET A 1 -21.68 -14.06 -3.52
N SER A 2 -20.74 -13.51 -4.28
CA SER A 2 -19.50 -12.94 -3.69
C SER A 2 -19.82 -11.70 -2.85
N PRO A 3 -19.16 -11.50 -1.69
CA PRO A 3 -19.35 -10.31 -0.88
C PRO A 3 -18.95 -9.04 -1.65
N PRO A 4 -19.57 -7.88 -1.35
CA PRO A 4 -19.16 -6.61 -1.96
C PRO A 4 -17.71 -6.30 -1.59
N LEU A 5 -16.97 -5.63 -2.48
CA LEU A 5 -15.62 -5.16 -2.18
C LEU A 5 -15.67 -3.80 -1.49
N ILE A 6 -14.91 -3.65 -0.42
CA ILE A 6 -14.55 -2.34 0.13
C ILE A 6 -13.20 -1.92 -0.45
N THR A 7 -13.09 -0.63 -0.76
CA THR A 7 -11.85 -0.03 -1.24
C THR A 7 -11.34 0.95 -0.20
N GLY A 8 -10.04 0.94 0.01
CA GLY A 8 -9.32 1.90 0.83
C GLY A 8 -7.93 2.13 0.27
N LEU A 9 -7.08 2.77 1.07
CA LEU A 9 -5.69 3.01 0.73
C LEU A 9 -4.78 2.40 1.79
N HIS A 10 -3.61 1.97 1.37
CA HIS A 10 -2.55 1.49 2.25
C HIS A 10 -1.28 2.29 1.96
N ILE A 11 -0.67 2.83 3.01
CA ILE A 11 0.53 3.66 2.93
C ILE A 11 1.66 3.00 3.68
N ASN A 12 2.80 2.88 2.98
CA ASN A 12 4.07 2.51 3.59
C ASN A 12 4.79 3.82 3.92
N ALA A 13 5.16 4.03 5.18
CA ALA A 13 5.85 5.23 5.63
C ALA A 13 7.04 4.90 6.55
N VAL A 14 8.02 5.79 6.62
CA VAL A 14 9.11 5.73 7.62
C VAL A 14 9.10 7.04 8.38
N ALA A 15 9.08 6.96 9.71
CA ALA A 15 9.19 8.10 10.61
C ALA A 15 10.57 8.14 11.27
N LEU A 16 11.13 9.33 11.45
CA LEU A 16 12.35 9.58 12.21
C LEU A 16 12.27 10.99 12.81
N GLY A 17 12.12 11.08 14.13
CA GLY A 17 11.85 12.35 14.82
C GLY A 17 10.63 13.04 14.21
N ASP A 18 10.79 14.30 13.82
CA ASP A 18 9.72 15.10 13.20
C ASP A 18 9.61 14.90 11.66
N SER A 19 10.45 14.05 11.08
CA SER A 19 10.44 13.76 9.65
C SER A 19 9.71 12.47 9.34
N CYS A 20 8.90 12.48 8.28
CA CYS A 20 8.25 11.28 7.79
C CYS A 20 8.29 11.22 6.28
N ARG A 21 8.62 10.04 5.76
CA ARG A 21 8.64 9.76 4.33
C ARG A 21 7.54 8.78 3.95
N ILE A 22 6.73 9.17 2.99
CA ILE A 22 5.79 8.27 2.31
C ILE A 22 6.56 7.49 1.24
N CYS A 23 6.66 6.17 1.42
CA CYS A 23 7.44 5.29 0.54
C CYS A 23 6.58 4.67 -0.57
N ALA A 24 5.31 4.40 -0.32
CA ALA A 24 4.36 3.90 -1.32
C ALA A 24 2.92 4.21 -0.91
N ILE A 25 2.03 4.37 -1.90
CA ILE A 25 0.58 4.48 -1.69
C ILE A 25 -0.08 3.43 -2.57
N TRP A 26 -0.87 2.56 -1.97
CA TRP A 26 -1.59 1.49 -2.65
C TRP A 26 -3.09 1.74 -2.54
N ARG A 27 -3.81 1.56 -3.64
CA ARG A 27 -5.25 1.31 -3.58
C ARG A 27 -5.47 -0.15 -3.26
N VAL A 28 -6.21 -0.43 -2.20
CA VAL A 28 -6.49 -1.80 -1.75
C VAL A 28 -7.99 -2.06 -1.85
N SER A 29 -8.34 -3.16 -2.52
CA SER A 29 -9.70 -3.69 -2.57
C SER A 29 -9.73 -5.06 -1.91
N ARG A 30 -10.70 -5.25 -1.02
CA ARG A 30 -10.88 -6.49 -0.25
C ARG A 30 -12.36 -6.79 0.00
N PRO A 31 -12.76 -8.06 0.20
CA PRO A 31 -14.10 -8.42 0.60
C PRO A 31 -14.61 -7.65 1.83
N ALA A 32 -15.86 -7.22 1.80
CA ALA A 32 -16.55 -6.72 2.98
C ALA A 32 -16.97 -7.88 3.90
N GLY A 33 -16.89 -7.67 5.21
CA GLY A 33 -17.40 -8.61 6.21
C GLY A 33 -16.30 -9.27 7.08
N PRO A 34 -16.66 -10.34 7.82
CA PRO A 34 -15.73 -11.05 8.69
C PRO A 34 -14.56 -11.63 7.89
N ARG A 35 -13.33 -11.43 8.36
CA ARG A 35 -12.11 -11.91 7.67
C ARG A 35 -12.07 -13.44 7.64
N PRO A 36 -12.17 -14.09 6.47
CA PRO A 36 -11.92 -15.52 6.36
C PRO A 36 -10.42 -15.81 6.51
N ALA A 37 -10.07 -17.09 6.73
CA ALA A 37 -8.68 -17.54 6.89
C ALA A 37 -7.80 -17.23 5.66
N CYS A 38 -8.40 -17.13 4.47
CA CYS A 38 -7.77 -16.58 3.28
C CYS A 38 -8.68 -15.48 2.71
N GLU A 39 -8.22 -14.24 2.73
CA GLU A 39 -8.90 -13.08 2.16
C GLU A 39 -8.17 -12.66 0.87
N PRO A 40 -8.84 -12.67 -0.29
CA PRO A 40 -8.24 -12.12 -1.50
C PRO A 40 -8.07 -10.61 -1.31
N VAL A 41 -6.85 -10.15 -1.51
CA VAL A 41 -6.48 -8.73 -1.43
C VAL A 41 -5.92 -8.32 -2.78
N PHE A 42 -6.49 -7.26 -3.34
CA PHE A 42 -6.07 -6.66 -4.60
C PHE A 42 -5.48 -5.29 -4.30
N ALA A 43 -4.18 -5.12 -4.54
CA ALA A 43 -3.50 -3.86 -4.34
C ALA A 43 -2.99 -3.30 -5.67
N LEU A 44 -3.20 -2.02 -5.93
CA LEU A 44 -2.66 -1.30 -7.08
C LEU A 44 -1.78 -0.15 -6.59
N LEU A 45 -0.52 -0.13 -7.01
CA LEU A 45 0.41 0.94 -6.66
C LEU A 45 0.00 2.22 -7.40
N LEU A 46 -0.17 3.30 -6.64
CA LEU A 46 -0.52 4.60 -7.16
C LEU A 46 0.74 5.45 -7.38
N PRO A 47 0.69 6.48 -8.24
CA PRO A 47 1.71 7.52 -8.26
C PRO A 47 1.67 8.32 -6.94
N ARG A 48 2.79 8.95 -6.56
CA ARG A 48 2.85 9.75 -5.32
C ARG A 48 1.90 10.95 -5.33
N ARG A 49 1.62 11.53 -6.50
CA ARG A 49 0.87 12.79 -6.64
C ARG A 49 -0.48 12.57 -7.32
N GLY A 50 -1.43 13.43 -6.97
CA GLY A 50 -2.81 13.38 -7.42
C GLY A 50 -3.75 13.67 -6.25
N THR A 51 -4.98 14.11 -6.54
CA THR A 51 -5.89 14.61 -5.50
C THR A 51 -6.16 13.61 -4.39
N GLU A 52 -6.41 12.33 -4.72
CA GLU A 52 -6.63 11.27 -3.74
C GLU A 52 -5.34 10.97 -2.95
N GLN A 53 -4.20 10.94 -3.64
CA GLN A 53 -2.91 10.55 -3.08
C GLN A 53 -2.32 11.63 -2.17
N ASP A 54 -2.50 12.90 -2.53
CA ASP A 54 -2.07 14.03 -1.72
C ASP A 54 -2.93 14.13 -0.45
N TRP A 55 -4.26 13.96 -0.55
CA TRP A 55 -5.12 13.88 0.64
C TRP A 55 -4.77 12.67 1.53
N ALA A 56 -4.55 11.50 0.94
CA ALA A 56 -4.13 10.32 1.68
C ALA A 56 -2.79 10.52 2.42
N ALA A 57 -1.80 11.13 1.75
CA ALA A 57 -0.52 11.44 2.34
C ALA A 57 -0.65 12.45 3.48
N GLU A 58 -1.42 13.54 3.31
CA GLU A 58 -1.67 14.52 4.37
C GLU A 58 -2.36 13.90 5.58
N THR A 59 -3.38 13.08 5.36
CA THR A 59 -4.10 12.37 6.42
C THR A 59 -3.17 11.44 7.20
N ALA A 60 -2.32 10.66 6.52
CA ALA A 60 -1.38 9.77 7.18
C ALA A 60 -0.28 10.53 7.93
N LEU A 61 0.31 11.57 7.33
CA LEU A 61 1.35 12.38 7.97
C LEU A 61 0.85 13.05 9.25
N ARG A 62 -0.38 13.60 9.22
CA ARG A 62 -1.02 14.17 10.42
C ARG A 62 -1.17 13.13 11.52
N ALA A 63 -1.70 11.95 11.19
CA ALA A 63 -1.90 10.90 12.18
C ALA A 63 -0.58 10.36 12.77
N LEU A 64 0.47 10.26 11.95
CA LEU A 64 1.80 9.88 12.43
C LEU A 64 2.38 10.90 13.42
N GLY A 65 2.20 12.20 13.15
CA GLY A 65 2.62 13.27 14.06
C GLY A 65 1.82 13.29 15.37
N GLU A 66 0.54 12.93 15.34
CA GLU A 66 -0.33 12.91 16.53
C GLU A 66 -0.07 11.69 17.44
N GLN A 67 0.15 10.51 16.87
CA GLN A 67 0.21 9.26 17.63
C GLN A 67 1.58 8.97 18.27
N ARG A 68 2.62 9.80 17.99
CA ARG A 68 3.99 9.66 18.54
C ARG A 68 4.51 8.23 18.51
N LEU A 69 4.31 7.56 17.38
CA LEU A 69 4.83 6.23 17.18
C LEU A 69 6.34 6.37 17.04
N GLY A 70 7.09 5.53 17.74
CA GLY A 70 8.54 5.61 17.71
C GLY A 70 9.12 5.54 16.30
N ASP A 71 10.37 5.94 16.16
CA ASP A 71 11.07 5.97 14.87
C ASP A 71 11.08 4.60 14.20
N GLY A 72 10.93 4.60 12.88
CA GLY A 72 11.01 3.40 12.05
C GLY A 72 9.88 3.30 11.02
N PRO A 73 9.77 2.11 10.38
CA PRO A 73 8.73 1.85 9.41
C PRO A 73 7.36 1.79 10.07
N VAL A 74 6.34 2.31 9.37
CA VAL A 74 4.94 2.30 9.78
C VAL A 74 4.06 2.01 8.55
N CYS A 75 2.99 1.27 8.78
CA CYS A 75 1.92 1.03 7.81
C CYS A 75 0.66 1.77 8.25
N VAL A 76 0.02 2.46 7.32
CA VAL A 76 -1.22 3.20 7.57
C VAL A 76 -2.28 2.71 6.60
N ASP A 77 -3.34 2.12 7.13
CA ASP A 77 -4.56 1.81 6.37
C ASP A 77 -5.51 2.99 6.50
N LEU A 78 -6.06 3.41 5.35
CA LEU A 78 -7.02 4.49 5.25
C LEU A 78 -8.34 3.95 4.67
N ALA A 79 -9.44 4.34 5.27
CA ALA A 79 -10.77 4.14 4.71
C ALA A 79 -11.14 5.33 3.84
N THR A 80 -11.72 5.06 2.67
CA THR A 80 -12.31 6.07 1.79
C THR A 80 -13.82 6.01 1.94
N THR A 81 -14.41 7.07 2.49
CA THR A 81 -15.86 7.18 2.70
C THR A 81 -16.42 8.38 1.94
N VAL A 82 -17.75 8.56 2.00
CA VAL A 82 -18.41 9.74 1.44
C VAL A 82 -17.94 11.06 2.09
N ASP A 83 -17.44 10.99 3.32
CA ASP A 83 -16.96 12.14 4.10
C ASP A 83 -15.47 12.42 3.88
N GLY A 84 -14.78 11.55 3.12
CA GLY A 84 -13.38 11.71 2.77
C GLY A 84 -12.50 10.53 3.15
N ILE A 85 -11.20 10.82 3.33
CA ILE A 85 -10.18 9.82 3.67
C ILE A 85 -9.84 9.93 5.16
N ALA A 86 -10.04 8.83 5.90
CA ALA A 86 -9.77 8.73 7.33
C ALA A 86 -8.83 7.57 7.65
N VAL A 87 -8.06 7.69 8.74
CA VAL A 87 -7.23 6.59 9.23
C VAL A 87 -8.10 5.49 9.81
N ASP A 88 -7.96 4.28 9.28
CA ASP A 88 -8.60 3.08 9.80
C ASP A 88 -7.67 2.37 10.80
N THR A 89 -6.42 2.16 10.41
CA THR A 89 -5.44 1.49 11.28
C THR A 89 -4.04 2.01 11.03
N LEU A 90 -3.24 2.02 12.09
CA LEU A 90 -1.83 2.33 12.02
C LEU A 90 -1.04 1.22 12.72
N ARG A 91 0.05 0.75 12.10
CA ARG A 91 0.91 -0.31 12.65
C ARG A 91 2.40 0.00 12.50
N PRO A 92 3.19 0.08 13.59
CA PRO A 92 4.64 0.08 13.51
C PRO A 92 5.16 -1.22 12.89
N GLY A 93 6.26 -1.13 12.15
CA GLY A 93 6.89 -2.25 11.45
C GLY A 93 6.79 -2.14 9.93
N LEU A 94 7.45 -3.09 9.26
CA LEU A 94 7.37 -3.22 7.81
C LEU A 94 5.99 -3.73 7.39
N CYS A 95 5.54 -3.27 6.22
CA CYS A 95 4.26 -3.70 5.67
C CYS A 95 4.31 -5.10 5.08
N GLU A 96 3.18 -5.53 4.54
CA GLU A 96 3.01 -6.87 3.98
C GLU A 96 4.13 -7.19 2.95
N PRO A 97 4.87 -8.30 3.07
CA PRO A 97 6.01 -8.65 2.21
C PRO A 97 5.76 -8.53 0.69
N GLY A 98 4.60 -8.96 0.19
CA GLY A 98 4.24 -8.85 -1.22
C GLY A 98 4.16 -7.40 -1.72
N LEU A 99 3.64 -6.48 -0.89
CA LEU A 99 3.67 -5.04 -1.16
C LEU A 99 5.11 -4.49 -1.11
N LEU A 100 5.96 -4.98 -0.20
CA LEU A 100 7.37 -4.57 -0.13
C LEU A 100 8.14 -4.96 -1.39
N GLU A 101 8.02 -6.21 -1.82
CA GLU A 101 8.68 -6.72 -3.03
C GLU A 101 8.20 -5.97 -4.28
N ALA A 102 6.88 -5.81 -4.43
CA ALA A 102 6.31 -5.12 -5.59
C ALA A 102 6.64 -3.62 -5.61
N SER A 103 6.64 -2.94 -4.46
CA SER A 103 7.05 -1.52 -4.38
C SER A 103 8.53 -1.37 -4.71
N ARG A 104 9.41 -2.21 -4.17
CA ARG A 104 10.84 -2.18 -4.51
C ARG A 104 11.07 -2.34 -6.01
N ALA A 105 10.43 -3.33 -6.64
CA ALA A 105 10.53 -3.56 -8.08
C ALA A 105 9.98 -2.40 -8.94
N ALA A 106 9.04 -1.62 -8.41
CA ALA A 106 8.37 -0.53 -9.11
C ALA A 106 8.99 0.85 -8.89
N LEU A 107 9.63 1.06 -7.73
CA LEU A 107 10.11 2.36 -7.26
C LEU A 107 11.63 2.43 -7.14
N GLY A 108 12.32 1.29 -7.14
CA GLY A 108 13.75 1.19 -6.82
C GLY A 108 13.94 1.06 -5.31
N ASP A 109 13.86 2.19 -4.59
CA ASP A 109 13.96 2.22 -3.12
C ASP A 109 12.57 2.13 -2.49
N GLY A 110 12.35 1.07 -1.69
CA GLY A 110 11.10 0.78 -1.02
C GLY A 110 11.14 1.06 0.48
N HIS A 111 10.13 0.57 1.18
CA HIS A 111 9.93 0.81 2.61
C HIS A 111 11.12 0.35 3.47
N GLN A 112 11.73 -0.79 3.11
CA GLN A 112 12.87 -1.34 3.84
C GLN A 112 14.14 -0.49 3.64
N GLU A 113 14.44 -0.10 2.41
CA GLU A 113 15.62 0.71 2.08
C GLU A 113 15.58 2.06 2.80
N TRP A 114 14.40 2.69 2.87
CA TRP A 114 14.23 3.95 3.61
C TRP A 114 14.32 3.76 5.13
N ALA A 115 13.85 2.64 5.68
CA ALA A 115 14.02 2.32 7.09
C ALA A 115 15.49 2.02 7.45
N GLU A 116 16.24 1.42 6.52
CA GLU A 116 17.68 1.23 6.64
C GLU A 116 18.43 2.56 6.57
N LEU A 117 18.06 3.45 5.65
CA LEU A 117 18.64 4.80 5.57
C LEU A 117 18.40 5.60 6.84
N ALA A 118 17.16 5.61 7.36
CA ALA A 118 16.83 6.30 8.62
C ALA A 118 17.71 5.84 9.79
N ARG A 119 18.12 4.57 9.82
CA ARG A 119 18.97 3.99 10.86
C ARG A 119 20.46 4.24 10.62
N GLY A 120 20.91 4.10 9.37
CA GLY A 120 22.32 4.14 8.99
C GLY A 120 22.85 5.56 8.75
N ASP A 121 22.02 6.45 8.23
CA ASP A 121 22.33 7.86 7.97
C ASP A 121 21.07 8.74 8.20
N PRO A 122 20.79 9.08 9.47
CA PRO A 122 19.69 9.97 9.84
C PRO A 122 19.70 11.31 9.10
N SER A 123 20.87 11.89 8.86
CA SER A 123 20.98 13.19 8.19
C SER A 123 20.55 13.10 6.73
N ALA A 124 20.98 12.05 6.02
CA ALA A 124 20.53 11.82 4.64
C ALA A 124 19.03 11.53 4.59
N PHE A 125 18.50 10.78 5.56
CA PHE A 125 17.07 10.56 5.67
C PHE A 125 16.30 11.88 5.84
N HIS A 126 16.68 12.73 6.79
CA HIS A 126 16.02 14.02 7.01
C HIS A 126 16.06 14.91 5.76
N ALA A 127 17.18 14.91 5.04
CA ALA A 127 17.33 15.70 3.81
C ALA A 127 16.38 15.25 2.70
N ALA A 128 16.05 13.96 2.62
CA ALA A 128 15.24 13.39 1.54
C ALA A 128 13.82 12.94 1.96
N ALA A 129 13.45 13.09 3.23
CA ALA A 129 12.17 12.58 3.76
C ALA A 129 10.94 13.25 3.12
N SER A 130 11.05 14.53 2.75
CA SER A 130 9.98 15.32 2.12
C SER A 130 9.80 15.02 0.63
N ASP A 131 10.77 14.37 -0.01
CA ASP A 131 10.69 14.05 -1.42
C ASP A 131 9.62 12.99 -1.69
N GLY A 132 8.93 13.13 -2.82
CA GLY A 132 8.03 12.09 -3.30
C GLY A 132 8.79 10.88 -3.84
N TYR A 133 8.25 9.67 -3.68
CA TYR A 133 8.72 8.54 -4.50
C TYR A 133 8.36 8.76 -5.98
N VAL A 134 9.14 8.14 -6.87
CA VAL A 134 8.92 8.18 -8.32
C VAL A 134 8.52 6.79 -8.80
N LEU A 135 7.41 6.72 -9.54
CA LEU A 135 6.92 5.48 -10.12
C LEU A 135 7.70 5.15 -11.40
N LEU A 136 8.63 4.19 -11.34
CA LEU A 136 9.43 3.75 -12.49
C LEU A 136 8.70 2.69 -13.33
N ARG A 137 7.89 1.86 -12.66
CA ARG A 137 7.03 0.85 -13.27
C ARG A 137 5.70 0.81 -12.53
N HIS A 138 4.66 0.32 -13.20
CA HIS A 138 3.38 0.09 -12.56
C HIS A 138 3.40 -1.26 -11.85
N ALA A 139 2.70 -1.36 -10.73
CA ALA A 139 2.62 -2.60 -9.96
C ALA A 139 1.20 -2.84 -9.44
N ALA A 140 0.82 -4.11 -9.41
CA ALA A 140 -0.31 -4.61 -8.66
C ALA A 140 0.09 -5.87 -7.91
N VAL A 141 -0.56 -6.14 -6.78
CA VAL A 141 -0.45 -7.40 -6.07
C VAL A 141 -1.84 -8.01 -6.01
N VAL A 142 -1.94 -9.25 -6.47
CA VAL A 142 -3.17 -10.03 -6.41
C VAL A 142 -2.90 -11.22 -5.49
N THR A 143 -3.66 -11.30 -4.41
CA THR A 143 -3.69 -12.51 -3.56
C THR A 143 -4.87 -13.35 -4.00
N GLU A 144 -4.60 -14.49 -4.60
CA GLU A 144 -5.64 -15.48 -4.86
C GLU A 144 -5.77 -16.39 -3.65
N CYS A 145 -6.99 -16.86 -3.36
CA CYS A 145 -7.23 -17.88 -2.36
C CYS A 145 -7.45 -19.21 -3.06
N ASP A 146 -6.56 -20.16 -2.81
CA ASP A 146 -6.73 -21.53 -3.29
C ASP A 146 -7.61 -22.29 -2.28
N PRO A 147 -8.73 -22.92 -2.70
CA PRO A 147 -9.50 -23.79 -1.81
C PRO A 147 -8.69 -24.99 -1.26
N ALA A 148 -7.57 -25.37 -1.88
CA ALA A 148 -6.71 -26.48 -1.45
C ALA A 148 -5.55 -26.07 -0.52
N GLY A 149 -5.35 -24.78 -0.22
CA GLY A 149 -4.23 -24.32 0.61
C GLY A 149 -4.07 -22.79 0.67
N PRO A 150 -2.99 -22.26 1.30
CA PRO A 150 -2.72 -20.84 1.21
C PRO A 150 -2.47 -20.47 -0.25
N GLY A 151 -3.36 -19.69 -0.84
CA GLY A 151 -3.26 -19.34 -2.25
C GLY A 151 -2.06 -18.47 -2.58
N GLY A 152 -1.69 -18.43 -3.86
CA GLY A 152 -0.52 -17.73 -4.34
C GLY A 152 -0.72 -16.21 -4.36
N ARG A 153 0.32 -15.48 -3.96
CA ARG A 153 0.44 -14.04 -4.23
C ARG A 153 1.17 -13.83 -5.54
N VAL A 154 0.55 -13.10 -6.45
CA VAL A 154 1.10 -12.84 -7.78
C VAL A 154 1.36 -11.34 -7.90
N PRO A 155 2.60 -10.88 -7.71
CA PRO A 155 2.97 -9.51 -8.06
C PRO A 155 3.00 -9.36 -9.58
N VAL A 156 2.34 -8.32 -10.09
CA VAL A 156 2.35 -7.95 -11.50
C VAL A 156 3.03 -6.60 -11.62
N VAL A 157 4.28 -6.60 -12.10
CA VAL A 157 5.08 -5.38 -12.29
C VAL A 157 5.39 -5.21 -13.78
N HIS A 158 5.08 -4.04 -14.33
CA HIS A 158 5.25 -3.80 -15.76
C HIS A 158 5.50 -2.33 -16.08
N ALA A 159 6.34 -2.07 -17.09
CA ALA A 159 6.66 -0.69 -17.53
C ALA A 159 5.47 0.05 -18.16
N ARG A 160 4.48 -0.69 -18.66
CA ARG A 160 3.26 -0.15 -19.29
C ARG A 160 2.06 -0.33 -18.37
N GLU A 161 1.43 0.78 -17.97
CA GLU A 161 0.29 0.84 -17.06
C GLU A 161 -0.87 -0.09 -17.45
N HIS A 162 -1.30 -0.03 -18.71
CA HIS A 162 -2.45 -0.80 -19.18
C HIS A 162 -2.31 -2.31 -19.00
N ARG A 163 -1.09 -2.84 -18.93
CA ARG A 163 -0.87 -4.28 -18.67
C ARG A 163 -1.18 -4.63 -17.22
N VAL A 164 -0.76 -3.78 -16.29
CA VAL A 164 -1.05 -3.92 -14.86
C VAL A 164 -2.54 -3.72 -14.59
N LEU A 165 -3.13 -2.65 -15.14
CA LEU A 165 -4.58 -2.40 -14.98
C LEU A 165 -5.43 -3.51 -15.55
N ARG A 166 -5.03 -4.11 -16.69
CA ARG A 166 -5.74 -5.27 -17.26
C ARG A 166 -5.66 -6.49 -16.35
N ALA A 167 -4.48 -6.82 -15.83
CA ALA A 167 -4.31 -7.96 -14.92
C ALA A 167 -5.08 -7.76 -13.61
N TYR A 168 -4.96 -6.57 -13.01
CA TYR A 168 -5.69 -6.16 -11.82
C TYR A 168 -7.21 -6.21 -12.03
N GLY A 169 -7.71 -5.63 -13.12
CA GLY A 169 -9.13 -5.63 -13.46
C GLY A 169 -9.67 -7.03 -13.75
N ALA A 170 -8.89 -7.88 -14.44
CA ALA A 170 -9.27 -9.27 -14.67
C ALA A 170 -9.39 -10.07 -13.36
N ALA A 171 -8.46 -9.86 -12.43
CA ALA A 171 -8.49 -10.50 -11.11
C ALA A 171 -9.72 -10.07 -10.28
N LEU A 172 -10.03 -8.77 -10.28
CA LEU A 172 -11.24 -8.24 -9.63
C LEU A 172 -12.52 -8.84 -10.22
N LEU A 173 -12.61 -8.91 -11.55
CA LEU A 173 -13.77 -9.49 -12.25
C LEU A 173 -13.91 -10.99 -11.96
N ALA A 174 -12.81 -11.74 -11.96
CA ALA A 174 -12.81 -13.16 -11.62
C ALA A 174 -13.36 -13.40 -10.21
N HIS A 175 -12.97 -12.57 -9.23
CA HIS A 175 -13.49 -12.67 -7.87
C HIS A 175 -14.99 -12.33 -7.77
N ALA A 176 -15.45 -11.31 -8.50
CA ALA A 176 -16.86 -10.96 -8.56
C ALA A 176 -17.70 -12.08 -9.20
N GLY A 177 -17.16 -12.75 -10.22
CA GLY A 177 -17.83 -13.84 -10.95
C GLY A 177 -17.83 -15.20 -10.25
N ALA A 178 -16.83 -15.50 -9.41
CA ALA A 178 -16.65 -16.79 -8.73
C ALA A 178 -17.74 -17.14 -7.69
N GLY A 179 -18.70 -16.24 -7.43
CA GLY A 179 -19.83 -16.47 -6.56
C GLY A 179 -21.17 -16.71 -7.27
N SER A 180 -21.17 -17.00 -8.58
CA SER A 180 -22.35 -17.30 -9.41
C SER A 180 -22.56 -18.79 -9.58
#